data_AF-A0A812CJ15-F1
#
_entry.id   AF-A0A812CJ15-F1
#
_cell.length_a   1.000
_cell.length_b   1.000
_cell.length_c   1.000
_cell.angle_alpha   90.00
_cell.angle_beta   90.00
_cell.angle_gamma   90.00
#
_symmetry.space_group_name_H-M   'P 1'
#
loop_
_entity.id
_entity.type
_entity.pdbx_description
1 polymer ?
#
loop_
_entity_poly.entity_id
_entity_poly.type
_entity_poly.pdbx_seq_one_letter_code
_entity_poly.pdbx_strand_id
1 'polypeptide(L)'
;MKELNICRPLKWKKFNSGSYYSYVKVSKPDEFDYLLCSTLVQCRIEQHSSSPNYCRVFVTNRKNLPLDFRELLGPDDELFPSKFKEYVFKVFDLCLKEMENRRLVKMSTGSTCPAYTVEYKYGARNKYIYDIDWIPCLEVQDCPDSYMEWKTKKLTDEEKSDCKILVVPKNLASNDENLELWRLSYSTFEKKIIREKFFYRSSTVKRSSIFLHFIYQPFAEY
;
A
#
# COMPACT_ATOMS: atom_id res chain seq x y z
N MET A 1 -18.13 -18.15 8.37
CA MET A 1 -16.80 -17.73 7.91
C MET A 1 -15.79 -18.63 8.59
N LYS A 2 -15.06 -19.47 7.83
CA LYS A 2 -13.95 -20.25 8.38
C LYS A 2 -12.78 -19.29 8.63
N GLU A 3 -12.27 -19.23 9.85
CA GLU A 3 -11.01 -18.54 10.13
C GLU A 3 -9.91 -19.26 9.35
N LEU A 4 -9.33 -18.56 8.36
CA LEU A 4 -8.09 -18.98 7.72
C LEU A 4 -7.00 -18.96 8.80
N ASN A 5 -6.70 -20.11 9.38
CA ASN A 5 -5.57 -20.34 10.32
C ASN A 5 -4.21 -20.30 9.59
N ILE A 6 -4.03 -19.37 8.66
CA ILE A 6 -2.80 -19.16 7.91
C ILE A 6 -2.13 -17.93 8.50
N CYS A 7 -1.12 -18.16 9.34
CA CYS A 7 -0.36 -17.16 10.10
C CYS A 7 -1.22 -16.40 11.14
N ARG A 8 -0.81 -16.38 12.42
CA ARG A 8 -1.44 -15.45 13.39
C ARG A 8 -1.44 -14.05 12.78
N PRO A 9 -2.59 -13.40 12.56
CA PRO A 9 -2.65 -12.37 11.55
C PRO A 9 -1.84 -11.17 12.00
N LEU A 10 -0.80 -10.84 11.22
CA LEU A 10 -0.45 -9.43 11.04
C LEU A 10 -1.77 -8.72 10.77
N LYS A 11 -2.15 -7.75 11.62
CA LYS A 11 -3.36 -6.98 11.34
C LYS A 11 -3.06 -6.15 10.11
N TRP A 12 -3.66 -6.54 8.99
CA TRP A 12 -3.52 -5.84 7.73
C TRP A 12 -4.53 -4.70 7.66
N LYS A 13 -4.05 -3.50 7.33
CA LYS A 13 -4.90 -2.36 6.98
C LYS A 13 -4.82 -2.15 5.48
N LYS A 14 -5.98 -2.03 4.84
CA LYS A 14 -6.08 -1.67 3.43
C LYS A 14 -6.10 -0.15 3.28
N PHE A 15 -5.17 0.39 2.51
CA PHE A 15 -5.19 1.78 2.06
C PHE A 15 -5.44 1.82 0.55
N ASN A 16 -6.59 2.38 0.15
CA ASN A 16 -6.87 2.63 -1.26
C ASN A 16 -5.98 3.80 -1.72
N SER A 17 -5.10 3.54 -2.68
CA SER A 17 -4.07 4.46 -3.20
C SER A 17 -4.19 4.62 -4.71
N GLY A 18 -3.39 5.48 -5.33
CA GLY A 18 -3.32 5.57 -6.78
C GLY A 18 -4.38 6.46 -7.42
N SER A 19 -4.30 6.50 -8.75
CA SER A 19 -4.95 7.54 -9.56
C SER A 19 -6.47 7.46 -9.54
N TYR A 20 -7.04 6.25 -9.47
CA TYR A 20 -8.47 6.02 -9.34
C TYR A 20 -9.03 6.62 -8.05
N TYR A 21 -8.42 6.31 -6.91
CA TYR A 21 -8.91 6.76 -5.60
C TYR A 21 -8.60 8.22 -5.27
N SER A 22 -7.63 8.79 -5.98
CA SER A 22 -7.33 10.21 -5.97
C SER A 22 -8.17 11.00 -6.99
N TYR A 23 -9.01 10.32 -7.77
CA TYR A 23 -9.86 10.91 -8.82
C TYR A 23 -9.08 11.71 -9.89
N VAL A 24 -7.82 11.35 -10.10
CA VAL A 24 -6.96 11.95 -11.12
C VAL A 24 -6.87 11.07 -12.38
N LYS A 25 -7.38 9.83 -12.34
CA LYS A 25 -7.51 8.98 -13.53
C LYS A 25 -8.57 9.60 -14.46
N VAL A 26 -8.13 10.02 -15.65
CA VAL A 26 -8.98 10.66 -16.67
C VAL A 26 -9.56 9.67 -17.68
N SER A 27 -8.95 8.47 -17.77
CA SER A 27 -9.43 7.37 -18.61
C SER A 27 -10.38 6.44 -17.84
N LYS A 28 -10.93 5.44 -18.54
CA LYS A 28 -11.75 4.39 -17.92
C LYS A 28 -11.00 3.76 -16.74
N PRO A 29 -11.66 3.48 -15.61
CA PRO A 29 -11.02 2.81 -14.48
C PRO A 29 -10.73 1.36 -14.85
N ASP A 30 -9.50 1.09 -15.23
CA ASP A 30 -8.97 -0.23 -15.61
C ASP A 30 -7.94 -0.76 -14.60
N GLU A 31 -7.55 0.04 -13.60
CA GLU A 31 -6.45 -0.24 -12.68
C GLU A 31 -6.80 0.26 -11.26
N PHE A 32 -6.49 -0.56 -10.26
CA PHE A 32 -6.76 -0.28 -8.85
C PHE A 32 -5.56 -0.63 -7.96
N ASP A 33 -5.00 0.38 -7.29
CA ASP A 33 -3.90 0.20 -6.34
C ASP A 33 -4.39 0.07 -4.90
N TYR A 34 -3.97 -1.01 -4.24
CA TYR A 34 -4.19 -1.22 -2.82
C TYR A 34 -2.86 -1.40 -2.09
N LEU A 35 -2.58 -0.47 -1.18
CA LEU A 35 -1.52 -0.61 -0.19
C LEU A 35 -2.04 -1.50 0.95
N LEU A 36 -1.48 -2.69 1.09
CA LEU A 36 -1.82 -3.65 2.12
C LEU A 36 -0.76 -3.60 3.22
N CYS A 37 -1.04 -2.81 4.25
CA CYS A 37 -0.04 -2.47 5.26
C CYS A 37 -0.15 -3.38 6.47
N SER A 38 0.98 -3.92 6.91
CA SER A 38 1.05 -4.63 8.18
C SER A 38 0.83 -3.68 9.36
N THR A 39 0.66 -4.26 10.54
CA THR A 39 0.60 -3.48 11.80
C THR A 39 1.87 -2.64 11.97
N LEU A 40 1.73 -1.51 12.67
CA LEU A 40 2.82 -0.59 13.01
C LEU A 40 4.04 -1.34 13.55
N VAL A 41 5.18 -1.15 12.89
CA VAL A 41 6.47 -1.68 13.33
C VAL A 41 7.20 -0.59 14.12
N GLN A 42 7.61 -0.92 15.35
CA GLN A 42 8.53 -0.08 16.11
C GLN A 42 9.93 -0.29 15.53
N CYS A 43 10.43 0.73 14.84
CA CYS A 43 11.66 0.66 14.08
C CYS A 43 12.44 1.97 14.17
N ARG A 44 13.69 1.91 13.72
CA ARG A 44 14.54 3.03 13.35
C ARG A 44 14.73 2.99 11.83
N ILE A 45 14.72 4.15 11.20
CA ILE A 45 14.92 4.28 9.75
C ILE A 45 16.25 4.98 9.50
N GLU A 46 17.06 4.42 8.61
CA GLU A 46 18.25 5.08 8.10
C GLU A 46 18.01 5.47 6.64
N GLN A 47 17.90 6.78 6.38
CA GLN A 47 17.73 7.27 5.00
C GLN A 47 19.02 7.08 4.20
N HIS A 48 18.86 6.73 2.93
CA HIS A 48 19.97 6.64 2.00
C HIS A 48 20.49 8.04 1.67
N SER A 49 21.80 8.26 1.86
CA SER A 49 22.45 9.57 1.77
C SER A 49 22.22 10.28 0.43
N SER A 50 22.35 9.56 -0.68
CA SER A 50 22.18 10.11 -2.04
C SER A 50 20.75 10.00 -2.57
N SER A 51 19.83 9.39 -1.83
CA SER A 51 18.46 9.14 -2.30
C SER A 51 17.52 9.08 -1.10
N PRO A 52 17.15 10.23 -0.51
CA PRO A 52 16.49 10.31 0.80
C PRO A 52 15.08 9.69 0.83
N ASN A 53 14.49 9.41 -0.33
CA ASN A 53 13.24 8.64 -0.44
C ASN A 53 13.42 7.14 -0.25
N TYR A 54 14.65 6.67 -0.12
CA TYR A 54 15.00 5.28 0.14
C TYR A 54 15.63 5.15 1.52
N CYS A 55 15.45 4.00 2.15
CA CYS A 55 15.91 3.78 3.51
C CYS A 55 16.10 2.31 3.87
N ARG A 56 16.86 2.07 4.93
CA ARG A 56 16.93 0.79 5.65
C ARG A 56 16.01 0.86 6.86
N VAL A 57 15.43 -0.27 7.24
CA VAL A 57 14.47 -0.38 8.34
C VAL A 57 15.03 -1.38 9.36
N PHE A 58 15.24 -0.91 10.59
CA PHE A 58 15.75 -1.72 11.69
C PHE A 58 14.69 -1.82 12.78
N VAL A 59 14.28 -3.04 13.12
CA VAL A 59 13.29 -3.26 14.18
C VAL A 59 13.91 -2.97 15.55
N THR A 60 13.27 -2.10 16.33
CA THR A 60 13.75 -1.75 17.68
C THR A 60 13.02 -2.52 18.78
N ASN A 61 11.86 -3.11 18.47
CA ASN A 61 11.11 -3.94 19.42
C ASN A 61 10.46 -5.16 18.76
N ARG A 62 11.04 -6.34 19.01
CA ARG A 62 10.52 -7.61 18.50
C ARG A 62 9.26 -8.11 19.22
N LYS A 63 8.98 -7.65 20.45
CA LYS A 63 7.96 -8.25 21.33
C LYS A 63 6.57 -8.28 20.68
N ASN A 64 6.24 -7.24 19.91
CA ASN A 64 4.94 -7.09 19.26
C ASN A 64 4.89 -7.67 17.84
N LEU A 65 6.00 -8.22 17.32
CA LEU A 65 6.04 -8.82 16.01
C LEU A 65 5.62 -10.30 16.07
N PRO A 66 4.77 -10.77 15.13
CA PRO A 66 4.50 -12.18 14.94
C PRO A 66 5.79 -12.99 14.72
N LEU A 67 5.79 -14.26 15.12
CA LEU A 67 6.98 -15.12 15.04
C LEU A 67 7.53 -15.20 13.61
N ASP A 68 6.66 -15.50 12.65
CA ASP A 68 6.99 -15.60 11.23
C ASP A 68 7.60 -14.29 10.68
N PHE A 69 7.20 -13.13 11.23
CA PHE A 69 7.77 -11.84 10.85
C PHE A 69 9.18 -11.65 11.43
N ARG A 70 9.45 -12.19 12.63
CA ARG A 70 10.79 -12.13 13.23
C ARG A 70 11.81 -12.96 12.45
N GLU A 71 11.37 -14.02 11.78
CA GLU A 71 12.23 -14.85 10.91
C GLU A 71 12.68 -14.11 9.64
N LEU A 72 12.03 -12.99 9.30
CA LEU A 72 12.43 -12.13 8.18
C LEU A 72 13.61 -11.22 8.52
N LEU A 73 13.92 -11.07 9.81
CA LEU A 73 14.96 -10.16 10.30
C LEU A 73 16.35 -10.71 10.00
N GLY A 74 17.21 -9.83 9.52
CA GLY A 74 18.62 -10.06 9.28
C GLY A 74 19.51 -9.77 10.49
N PRO A 75 20.83 -9.61 10.25
CA PRO A 75 21.74 -9.02 11.21
C PRO A 75 21.23 -7.67 11.72
N ASP A 76 21.52 -7.35 12.98
CA ASP A 76 21.17 -6.07 13.62
C ASP A 76 19.68 -5.69 13.55
N ASP A 77 18.79 -6.69 13.46
CA ASP A 77 17.34 -6.46 13.34
C ASP A 77 16.90 -5.74 12.06
N GLU A 78 17.73 -5.78 11.02
CA GLU A 78 17.37 -5.23 9.72
C GLU A 78 16.24 -6.06 9.08
N LEU A 79 15.21 -5.38 8.61
CA LEU A 79 14.14 -6.01 7.84
C LEU A 79 14.39 -5.79 6.35
N PHE A 80 14.66 -6.87 5.63
CA PHE A 80 14.94 -6.81 4.20
C PHE A 80 13.66 -6.72 3.36
N PRO A 81 13.56 -5.77 2.40
CA PRO A 81 12.39 -5.60 1.55
C PRO A 81 12.11 -6.83 0.69
N SER A 82 13.13 -7.55 0.20
CA SER A 82 12.94 -8.76 -0.62
C SER A 82 12.27 -9.88 0.19
N LYS A 83 12.79 -10.17 1.39
CA LYS A 83 12.25 -11.19 2.31
C LYS A 83 10.82 -10.88 2.72
N PHE A 84 10.54 -9.62 3.06
CA PHE A 84 9.19 -9.19 3.40
C PHE A 84 8.23 -9.35 2.21
N LYS A 85 8.63 -8.88 1.03
CA LYS A 85 7.82 -9.01 -0.18
C LYS A 85 7.51 -10.47 -0.48
N GLU A 86 8.51 -11.34 -0.46
CA GLU A 86 8.35 -12.77 -0.72
C GLU A 86 7.39 -13.41 0.29
N TYR A 87 7.56 -13.13 1.58
CA TYR A 87 6.67 -13.60 2.64
C TYR A 87 5.22 -13.18 2.39
N VAL A 88 4.97 -11.90 2.10
CA VAL A 88 3.61 -11.40 1.87
C VAL A 88 3.01 -11.94 0.57
N PHE A 89 3.82 -12.09 -0.49
CA PHE A 89 3.36 -12.66 -1.76
C PHE A 89 2.94 -14.12 -1.60
N LYS A 90 3.66 -14.90 -0.77
CA LYS A 90 3.24 -16.26 -0.40
C LYS A 90 1.88 -16.28 0.29
N VAL A 91 1.63 -15.32 1.18
CA VAL A 91 0.31 -15.16 1.83
C VAL A 91 -0.77 -14.83 0.79
N PHE A 92 -0.51 -13.93 -0.16
CA PHE A 92 -1.46 -13.60 -1.23
C PHE A 92 -1.73 -14.78 -2.17
N ASP A 93 -0.70 -15.55 -2.52
CA ASP A 93 -0.84 -16.79 -3.30
C ASP A 93 -1.76 -17.79 -2.59
N LEU A 94 -1.59 -17.99 -1.28
CA LEU A 94 -2.46 -18.85 -0.47
C LEU A 94 -3.90 -18.32 -0.45
N CYS A 95 -4.10 -17.04 -0.19
CA CYS A 95 -5.43 -16.42 -0.20
C CYS A 95 -6.12 -16.57 -1.56
N LEU A 96 -5.41 -16.39 -2.68
CA LEU A 96 -5.97 -16.55 -4.02
C LEU A 96 -6.39 -17.99 -4.32
N LYS A 97 -5.59 -18.96 -3.87
CA LYS A 97 -5.93 -20.39 -4.00
C LYS A 97 -7.18 -20.72 -3.20
N GLU A 98 -7.25 -20.28 -1.94
CA GLU A 98 -8.38 -20.52 -1.03
C GLU A 98 -9.68 -19.86 -1.48
N MET A 99 -9.61 -18.71 -2.17
CA MET A 99 -10.80 -18.06 -2.72
C MET A 99 -11.44 -18.84 -3.88
N GLU A 100 -10.69 -19.75 -4.54
CA GLU A 100 -11.11 -20.52 -5.71
C GLU A 100 -11.80 -19.69 -6.81
N ASN A 101 -11.49 -18.40 -6.88
CA ASN A 101 -12.21 -17.46 -7.73
C ASN A 101 -11.59 -17.42 -9.13
N ARG A 102 -12.20 -18.14 -10.07
CA ARG A 102 -11.76 -18.21 -11.48
C ARG A 102 -11.77 -16.87 -12.22
N ARG A 103 -12.37 -15.83 -11.66
CA ARG A 103 -12.33 -14.47 -12.21
C ARG A 103 -11.07 -13.71 -11.83
N LEU A 104 -10.30 -14.19 -10.86
CA LEU A 104 -9.03 -13.60 -10.44
C LEU A 104 -7.88 -14.43 -10.99
N VAL A 105 -7.00 -13.80 -11.77
CA VAL A 105 -5.83 -14.46 -12.35
C VAL A 105 -4.58 -13.68 -11.94
N LYS A 106 -3.64 -14.34 -11.26
CA LYS A 106 -2.34 -13.75 -10.94
C LYS A 106 -1.61 -13.42 -12.24
N MET A 107 -1.15 -12.18 -12.38
CA MET A 107 -0.31 -11.78 -13.49
C MET A 107 1.16 -12.02 -13.17
N SER A 108 1.96 -12.33 -14.19
CA SER A 108 3.41 -12.38 -14.04
C SER A 108 3.94 -10.97 -13.92
N THR A 109 4.50 -10.62 -12.76
CA THR A 109 5.16 -9.33 -12.54
C THR A 109 6.67 -9.49 -12.53
N GLY A 110 7.39 -8.47 -13.01
CA GLY A 110 8.86 -8.46 -12.95
C GLY A 110 9.36 -8.47 -11.50
N SER A 111 10.56 -9.00 -11.27
CA SER A 111 11.17 -9.13 -9.93
C SER A 111 11.26 -7.79 -9.18
N THR A 112 11.40 -6.69 -9.91
CA THR A 112 11.51 -5.32 -9.38
C THR A 112 10.17 -4.64 -9.09
N CYS A 113 9.05 -5.21 -9.54
CA CYS A 113 7.73 -4.63 -9.30
C CYS A 113 7.33 -4.82 -7.83
N PRO A 114 7.00 -3.75 -7.08
CA PRO A 114 6.57 -3.90 -5.69
C PRO A 114 5.19 -4.55 -5.56
N ALA A 115 4.37 -4.53 -6.62
CA ALA A 115 2.98 -5.00 -6.59
C ALA A 115 2.84 -6.49 -6.88
N TYR A 116 1.88 -7.11 -6.21
CA TYR A 116 1.28 -8.38 -6.58
C TYR A 116 0.04 -8.08 -7.42
N THR A 117 0.15 -8.19 -8.74
CA THR A 117 -0.93 -7.81 -9.66
C THR A 117 -1.85 -8.99 -9.95
N VAL A 118 -3.15 -8.76 -9.86
CA VAL A 118 -4.19 -9.72 -10.19
C VAL A 118 -5.13 -9.11 -11.23
N GLU A 119 -5.36 -9.85 -12.31
CA GLU A 119 -6.38 -9.53 -13.30
C GLU A 119 -7.74 -9.99 -12.77
N TYR A 120 -8.71 -9.06 -12.69
CA TYR A 120 -10.10 -9.36 -12.36
C TYR A 120 -11.01 -9.26 -13.58
N LYS A 121 -11.61 -10.38 -13.94
CA LYS A 121 -12.55 -10.53 -15.04
C LYS A 121 -13.99 -10.33 -14.57
N TYR A 122 -14.67 -9.33 -15.11
CA TYR A 122 -16.03 -8.96 -14.73
C TYR A 122 -16.99 -8.87 -15.93
N GLY A 123 -18.27 -9.07 -15.64
CA GLY A 123 -19.36 -9.01 -16.61
C GLY A 123 -19.54 -10.28 -17.45
N ALA A 124 -20.61 -10.29 -18.25
CA ALA A 124 -20.91 -11.41 -19.15
C ALA A 124 -19.73 -11.67 -20.09
N ARG A 125 -19.31 -12.93 -20.19
CA ARG A 125 -18.16 -13.39 -21.00
C ARG A 125 -16.83 -12.68 -20.67
N ASN A 126 -16.64 -12.21 -19.43
CA ASN A 126 -15.40 -11.54 -19.00
C ASN A 126 -15.06 -10.29 -19.82
N LYS A 127 -16.09 -9.54 -20.25
CA LYS A 127 -15.94 -8.35 -21.11
C LYS A 127 -15.08 -7.24 -20.47
N TYR A 128 -15.10 -7.13 -19.16
CA TYR A 128 -14.34 -6.13 -18.42
C TYR A 128 -13.16 -6.79 -17.72
N ILE A 129 -11.99 -6.23 -17.94
CA ILE A 129 -10.74 -6.66 -17.33
C ILE A 129 -10.24 -5.48 -16.51
N TYR A 130 -9.87 -5.76 -15.26
CA TYR A 130 -9.33 -4.78 -14.33
C TYR A 130 -8.06 -5.32 -13.72
N ASP A 131 -7.02 -4.49 -13.69
CA ASP A 131 -5.77 -4.81 -13.02
C ASP A 131 -5.86 -4.33 -11.57
N ILE A 132 -5.55 -5.23 -10.64
CA ILE A 132 -5.59 -4.96 -9.21
C ILE A 132 -4.20 -5.17 -8.64
N ASP A 133 -3.56 -4.09 -8.23
CA ASP A 133 -2.23 -4.08 -7.64
C ASP A 133 -2.33 -4.17 -6.12
N TRP A 134 -1.92 -5.30 -5.57
CA TRP A 134 -1.75 -5.50 -4.13
C TRP A 134 -0.31 -5.21 -3.74
N ILE A 135 -0.07 -4.02 -3.19
CA ILE A 135 1.26 -3.55 -2.84
C ILE A 135 1.48 -3.77 -1.34
N PRO A 136 2.41 -4.66 -0.93
CA PRO A 136 2.77 -4.84 0.47
C PRO A 136 3.44 -3.57 1.00
N CYS A 137 3.03 -3.14 2.21
CA CYS A 137 3.63 -2.01 2.90
C CYS A 137 3.79 -2.26 4.39
N LEU A 138 4.66 -1.47 5.02
CA LEU A 138 4.77 -1.39 6.48
C LEU A 138 4.37 0.01 6.92
N GLU A 139 3.52 0.09 7.94
CA GLU A 139 3.38 1.31 8.74
C GLU A 139 4.58 1.38 9.70
N VAL A 140 5.33 2.48 9.65
CA VAL A 140 6.56 2.65 10.45
C VAL A 140 6.39 3.77 11.48
N GLN A 141 7.01 3.59 12.65
CA GLN A 141 6.96 4.59 13.72
C GLN A 141 7.90 5.77 13.43
N ASP A 142 9.14 5.46 13.05
CA ASP A 142 10.15 6.47 12.80
C ASP A 142 9.83 7.24 11.52
N CYS A 143 10.17 8.52 11.52
CA CYS A 143 9.73 9.49 10.54
C CYS A 143 10.90 10.44 10.24
N PRO A 144 11.30 10.62 8.97
CA PRO A 144 12.35 11.57 8.62
C PRO A 144 12.09 12.98 9.15
N ASP A 145 13.14 13.70 9.56
CA ASP A 145 13.02 15.06 10.12
C ASP A 145 12.31 16.03 9.18
N SER A 146 12.64 15.97 7.88
CA SER A 146 12.01 16.80 6.84
C SER A 146 10.50 16.58 6.76
N TYR A 147 10.07 15.35 7.02
CA TYR A 147 8.66 15.00 7.07
C TYR A 147 8.01 15.46 8.38
N MET A 148 8.68 15.32 9.52
CA MET A 148 8.17 15.83 10.80
C MET A 148 8.00 17.35 10.78
N GLU A 149 8.91 18.07 10.14
CA GLU A 149 8.83 19.51 9.94
C GLU A 149 7.58 19.89 9.12
N TRP A 150 7.36 19.22 7.98
CA TRP A 150 6.18 19.45 7.15
C TRP A 150 4.88 19.12 7.91
N LYS A 151 4.84 17.95 8.55
CA LYS A 151 3.69 17.45 9.32
C LYS A 151 3.30 18.40 10.44
N THR A 152 4.28 18.95 11.15
CA THR A 152 4.04 19.87 12.27
C THR A 152 3.56 21.24 11.79
N LYS A 153 4.05 21.73 10.65
CA LYS A 153 3.69 23.06 10.11
C LYS A 153 2.37 23.09 9.34
N LYS A 154 1.89 21.95 8.84
CA LYS A 154 0.77 21.91 7.87
C LYS A 154 -0.47 21.15 8.32
N LEU A 155 -0.35 20.29 9.34
CA LEU A 155 -1.44 19.43 9.77
C LEU A 155 -1.89 19.76 11.20
N THR A 156 -3.18 19.69 11.47
CA THR A 156 -3.72 19.70 12.84
C THR A 156 -3.43 18.37 13.55
N ASP A 157 -3.62 18.30 14.87
CA ASP A 157 -3.28 17.10 15.64
C ASP A 157 -4.12 15.88 15.27
N GLU A 158 -5.39 16.08 14.92
CA GLU A 158 -6.27 15.02 14.41
C GLU A 158 -5.73 14.48 13.07
N GLU A 159 -5.32 15.39 12.19
CA GLU A 159 -4.77 15.05 10.88
C GLU A 159 -3.44 14.33 10.97
N LYS A 160 -2.58 14.70 11.93
CA LYS A 160 -1.32 14.01 12.19
C LYS A 160 -1.52 12.54 12.55
N SER A 161 -2.68 12.19 13.13
CA SER A 161 -2.99 10.81 13.51
C SER A 161 -3.31 9.93 12.28
N ASP A 162 -3.99 10.48 11.28
CA ASP A 162 -4.38 9.80 10.02
C ASP A 162 -3.22 9.66 9.03
N CYS A 163 -2.28 10.60 9.14
CA CYS A 163 -1.15 10.77 8.26
C CYS A 163 0.03 9.88 8.72
N LYS A 164 0.08 8.66 8.15
CA LYS A 164 1.07 7.61 8.43
C LYS A 164 2.20 7.58 7.40
N ILE A 165 3.45 7.42 7.85
CA ILE A 165 4.54 7.03 6.96
C ILE A 165 4.45 5.55 6.69
N LEU A 166 4.52 5.25 5.40
CA LEU A 166 4.59 3.88 4.92
C LEU A 166 5.93 3.66 4.24
N VAL A 167 6.39 2.42 4.23
CA VAL A 167 7.46 1.97 3.36
C VAL A 167 6.98 0.84 2.46
N VAL A 168 7.48 0.81 1.23
CA VAL A 168 7.18 -0.23 0.23
C VAL A 168 8.47 -0.91 -0.26
N PRO A 169 8.45 -2.21 -0.58
CA PRO A 169 9.63 -2.94 -1.03
C PRO A 169 9.92 -2.63 -2.50
N LYS A 170 10.48 -1.44 -2.74
CA LYS A 170 10.92 -0.98 -4.05
C LYS A 170 12.37 -0.55 -3.94
N ASN A 171 13.26 -1.34 -4.52
CA ASN A 171 14.68 -1.03 -4.55
C ASN A 171 14.98 0.16 -5.46
N LEU A 172 16.09 0.84 -5.16
CA LEU A 172 16.68 1.82 -6.05
C LEU A 172 17.13 1.10 -7.33
N ALA A 173 16.92 1.72 -8.49
CA ALA A 173 17.50 1.22 -9.75
C ALA A 173 19.00 1.55 -9.75
N SER A 174 19.78 0.79 -8.99
CA SER A 174 21.24 0.86 -8.95
C SER A 174 21.84 -0.44 -9.49
N ASN A 175 23.06 -0.35 -10.02
CA ASN A 175 23.83 -1.52 -10.47
C ASN A 175 24.31 -2.41 -9.30
N ASP A 176 24.08 -2.00 -8.06
CA ASP A 176 24.37 -2.82 -6.88
C ASP A 176 23.17 -3.71 -6.56
N GLU A 177 23.24 -4.96 -7.00
CA GLU A 177 22.21 -5.97 -6.76
C GLU A 177 22.08 -6.35 -5.27
N ASN A 178 23.07 -6.03 -4.44
CA ASN A 178 23.05 -6.31 -3.00
C ASN A 178 22.42 -5.17 -2.19
N LEU A 179 22.16 -4.02 -2.80
CA LEU A 179 21.58 -2.87 -2.11
C LEU A 179 20.06 -3.02 -2.00
N GLU A 180 19.62 -3.62 -0.92
CA GLU A 180 18.20 -3.75 -0.58
C GLU A 180 17.69 -2.55 0.20
N LEU A 181 16.78 -1.79 -0.40
CA LEU A 181 16.23 -0.57 0.19
C LEU A 181 14.71 -0.54 0.12
N TRP A 182 14.13 -0.02 1.19
CA TRP A 182 12.74 0.37 1.22
C TRP A 182 12.58 1.73 0.56
N ARG A 183 11.45 1.96 -0.12
CA ARG A 183 11.06 3.30 -0.56
C ARG A 183 10.00 3.86 0.38
N LEU A 184 10.21 5.07 0.87
CA LEU A 184 9.20 5.84 1.60
C LEU A 184 7.98 6.08 0.70
N SER A 185 6.79 5.93 1.27
CA SER A 185 5.51 6.15 0.59
C SER A 185 4.66 7.13 1.38
N TYR A 186 4.21 8.17 0.68
CA TYR A 186 3.41 9.26 1.23
C TYR A 186 1.96 9.20 0.73
N SER A 187 1.49 8.07 0.21
CA SER A 187 0.16 7.96 -0.41
C SER A 187 -1.01 8.33 0.49
N THR A 188 -0.87 8.13 1.81
CA THR A 188 -1.85 8.59 2.82
C THR A 188 -1.99 10.13 2.82
N PHE A 189 -0.87 10.84 2.65
CA PHE A 189 -0.80 12.30 2.55
C PHE A 189 -1.30 12.82 1.22
N GLU A 190 -0.81 12.24 0.12
CA GLU A 190 -1.17 12.65 -1.24
C GLU A 190 -2.70 12.62 -1.39
N LYS A 191 -3.32 11.53 -0.93
CA LYS A 191 -4.78 11.38 -0.93
C LYS A 191 -5.48 12.48 -0.14
N LYS A 192 -4.94 12.87 1.02
CA LYS A 192 -5.50 13.93 1.86
C LYS A 192 -5.42 15.28 1.18
N ILE A 193 -4.23 15.66 0.72
CA ILE A 193 -3.97 16.93 0.02
C ILE A 193 -4.86 17.05 -1.23
N ILE A 194 -4.98 15.97 -2.00
CA ILE A 194 -5.82 15.96 -3.21
C ILE A 194 -7.28 16.16 -2.84
N ARG A 195 -7.78 15.45 -1.82
CA ARG A 195 -9.16 15.60 -1.34
C ARG A 195 -9.47 17.02 -0.88
N GLU A 196 -8.61 17.62 -0.07
CA GLU A 196 -8.82 18.98 0.44
C GLU A 196 -8.73 20.04 -0.65
N LYS A 197 -7.67 20.01 -1.46
CA LYS A 197 -7.41 21.08 -2.43
C LYS A 197 -8.32 21.02 -3.65
N PHE A 198 -8.70 19.83 -4.12
CA PHE A 198 -9.50 19.68 -5.32
C PHE A 198 -11.00 19.57 -5.04
N PHE A 199 -11.43 18.91 -3.96
CA PHE A 199 -12.87 18.69 -3.74
C PHE A 199 -13.54 19.74 -2.86
N TYR A 200 -12.80 20.44 -2.00
CA TYR A 200 -13.36 21.50 -1.16
C TYR A 200 -13.55 22.83 -1.92
N ARG A 201 -12.82 23.04 -3.02
CA ARG A 201 -12.97 24.22 -3.91
C ARG A 201 -14.08 24.08 -4.95
N SER A 202 -14.66 22.89 -5.15
CA SER A 202 -15.69 22.62 -6.17
C SER A 202 -17.13 22.75 -5.67
N SER A 203 -17.35 23.16 -4.42
CA SER A 203 -18.70 23.42 -3.87
C SER A 203 -19.39 24.66 -4.45
N THR A 204 -18.69 25.47 -5.25
CA THR A 204 -19.22 26.68 -5.89
C THR A 204 -19.66 26.51 -7.35
N VAL A 205 -19.48 25.33 -7.97
CA VAL A 205 -19.87 25.10 -9.37
C VAL A 205 -20.98 24.06 -9.45
N LYS A 206 -22.15 24.47 -9.98
CA LYS A 206 -23.33 23.64 -10.19
C LYS A 206 -22.95 22.32 -10.86
N ARG A 207 -23.13 21.23 -10.11
CA ARG A 207 -22.88 19.86 -10.54
C ARG A 207 -23.89 19.46 -11.62
N SER A 208 -23.41 19.07 -12.80
CA SER A 208 -24.22 18.35 -13.78
C SER A 208 -24.55 16.95 -13.24
N SER A 209 -25.84 16.63 -13.22
CA SER A 209 -26.44 15.50 -12.48
C SER A 209 -26.03 14.10 -12.93
N ILE A 210 -25.16 13.98 -13.93
CA ILE A 210 -24.72 12.69 -14.50
C ILE A 210 -23.59 12.07 -13.67
N PHE A 211 -22.79 12.87 -12.95
CA PHE A 211 -21.63 12.37 -12.19
C PHE A 211 -21.99 11.76 -10.83
N LEU A 212 -23.15 12.10 -10.24
CA LEU A 212 -23.57 11.64 -8.91
C LEU A 212 -24.20 10.25 -8.92
N HIS A 213 -24.66 9.74 -10.06
CA HIS A 213 -25.35 8.46 -10.13
C HIS A 213 -24.40 7.25 -9.92
N PHE A 214 -23.09 7.41 -10.20
CA PHE A 214 -22.08 6.37 -9.94
C PHE A 214 -21.49 6.42 -8.53
N ILE A 215 -21.86 7.41 -7.70
CA ILE A 215 -21.18 7.72 -6.42
C ILE A 215 -21.79 6.98 -5.23
N TYR A 216 -23.01 6.42 -5.34
CA TYR A 216 -23.76 5.93 -4.16
C TYR A 216 -24.29 4.49 -4.21
N GLN A 217 -23.92 3.66 -5.19
CA GLN A 217 -24.11 2.21 -5.03
C GLN A 217 -22.83 1.56 -4.52
N PRO A 218 -22.71 1.27 -3.21
CA PRO A 218 -21.88 0.14 -2.81
C PRO A 218 -22.46 -1.10 -3.50
N PHE A 219 -21.62 -2.09 -3.80
CA PHE A 219 -22.05 -3.41 -4.24
C PHE A 219 -22.92 -4.08 -3.15
N ALA A 220 -24.18 -3.66 -3.06
CA ALA A 220 -25.25 -4.27 -2.31
C ALA A 220 -26.32 -4.66 -3.33
N GLU A 221 -26.56 -5.97 -3.38
CA GLU A 221 -27.60 -6.67 -4.15
C GLU A 221 -27.39 -6.74 -5.67
N TYR A 222 -26.92 -7.91 -6.14
CA TYR A 222 -27.46 -8.81 -7.19
C TYR A 222 -26.36 -9.74 -7.71
#